data_AF-A0A848HKP7-F1
#
_entry.id   AF-A0A848HKP7-F1
#
_cell.length_a   1.000
_cell.length_b   1.000
_cell.length_c   1.000
_cell.angle_alpha   90.00
_cell.angle_beta   90.00
_cell.angle_gamma   90.00
#
_symmetry.space_group_name_H-M   'P 1'
#
loop_
_entity.id
_entity.type
_entity.pdbx_description
1 polymer ?
#
loop_
_entity_poly.entity_id
_entity_poly.type
_entity_poly.pdbx_seq_one_letter_code
_entity_poly.pdbx_strand_id
1 'polypeptide(L)'
;MKQVRSLINNLWRREDTTLSPYLADPQRLSDVIAAIQAMATYKFYKLSFEEWADRMSADKSQAGKWKVVFLEHPEFFRLDSARVRASLVWRRQFPKRYDVDEERVLTAAEYRILPLEQQARVSRVPLSPSDIKALVDTAVNLHSRALEHRKDKRWWVALAGAAGGLLGSVIGTLVG
;
A
#
# COMPACT_ATOMS: atom_id res chain seq x y z
N MET A 1 -22.63 -2.56 27.70
CA MET A 1 -21.47 -1.96 26.98
C MET A 1 -20.75 -2.88 25.99
N LYS A 2 -20.82 -4.23 26.09
CA LYS A 2 -20.20 -5.13 25.10
C LYS A 2 -20.92 -5.20 23.74
N GLN A 3 -22.23 -4.95 23.71
CA GLN A 3 -23.05 -5.06 22.50
C GLN A 3 -22.85 -3.88 21.51
N VAL A 4 -22.54 -2.68 22.03
CA VAL A 4 -22.24 -1.49 21.20
C VAL A 4 -20.85 -1.59 20.53
N ARG A 5 -19.87 -2.23 21.17
CA ARG A 5 -18.56 -2.53 20.55
C ARG A 5 -18.66 -3.57 19.41
N SER A 6 -19.63 -4.48 19.48
CA SER A 6 -19.90 -5.44 18.41
C SER A 6 -20.50 -4.78 17.16
N LEU A 7 -21.29 -3.72 17.34
CA LEU A 7 -21.89 -2.97 16.23
C LEU A 7 -20.85 -2.09 15.52
N ILE A 8 -19.90 -1.50 16.26
CA ILE A 8 -18.82 -0.68 15.68
C ILE A 8 -17.79 -1.54 14.93
N ASN A 9 -17.55 -2.78 15.37
CA ASN A 9 -16.65 -3.71 14.66
C ASN A 9 -17.30 -4.33 13.40
N ASN A 10 -18.63 -4.36 13.32
CA ASN A 10 -19.35 -4.91 12.15
C ASN A 10 -19.60 -3.88 11.04
N LEU A 11 -19.41 -2.58 11.31
CA LEU A 11 -19.53 -1.51 10.30
C LEU A 11 -18.32 -1.36 9.37
N TRP A 12 -17.24 -2.14 9.59
CA TRP A 12 -16.02 -2.11 8.77
C TRP A 12 -15.70 -3.44 8.08
N ARG A 13 -16.60 -4.43 8.17
CA ARG A 13 -16.62 -5.52 7.20
C ARG A 13 -17.19 -4.91 5.92
N ARG A 14 -16.32 -4.26 5.14
CA ARG A 14 -16.61 -3.79 3.79
C ARG A 14 -17.47 -4.85 3.12
N GLU A 15 -18.65 -4.44 2.66
CA GLU A 15 -19.29 -5.07 1.53
C GLU A 15 -18.21 -5.44 0.52
N ASP A 16 -18.29 -6.67 0.03
CA ASP A 16 -17.44 -7.22 -1.01
C ASP A 16 -17.37 -6.24 -2.21
N THR A 17 -16.44 -5.29 -2.15
CA THR A 17 -16.05 -4.52 -3.32
C THR A 17 -15.28 -5.52 -4.16
N THR A 18 -15.97 -6.12 -5.12
CA THR A 18 -15.48 -7.08 -6.10
C THR A 18 -14.23 -6.64 -6.90
N LEU A 19 -13.69 -5.44 -6.64
CA LEU A 19 -12.45 -4.88 -7.16
C LEU A 19 -11.30 -5.00 -6.15
N SER A 20 -10.16 -5.50 -6.64
CA SER A 20 -8.87 -5.44 -5.95
C SER A 20 -8.54 -4.01 -5.49
N PRO A 21 -7.93 -3.80 -4.30
CA PRO A 21 -7.51 -2.47 -3.84
C PRO A 21 -6.63 -1.72 -4.83
N TYR A 22 -5.84 -2.45 -5.62
CA TYR A 22 -5.03 -1.90 -6.71
C TYR A 22 -5.82 -1.19 -7.81
N LEU A 23 -7.11 -1.47 -7.92
CA LEU A 23 -8.01 -0.93 -8.96
C LEU A 23 -9.06 0.03 -8.39
N ALA A 24 -9.01 0.32 -7.09
CA ALA A 24 -9.94 1.23 -6.43
C ALA A 24 -9.78 2.69 -6.90
N ASP A 25 -8.55 3.06 -7.29
CA ASP A 25 -8.19 4.38 -7.80
C ASP A 25 -7.25 4.21 -9.01
N PRO A 26 -7.46 4.90 -10.15
CA PRO A 26 -6.54 4.89 -11.28
C PRO A 26 -5.09 5.27 -10.93
N GLN A 27 -4.89 6.09 -9.89
CA GLN A 27 -3.58 6.52 -9.39
C GLN A 27 -3.05 5.62 -8.27
N ARG A 28 -3.72 4.51 -7.94
CA ARG A 28 -3.31 3.68 -6.79
C ARG A 28 -1.89 3.14 -6.93
N LEU A 29 -1.51 2.66 -8.12
CA LEU A 29 -0.16 2.15 -8.34
C LEU A 29 0.90 3.25 -8.15
N SER A 30 0.66 4.45 -8.68
CA SER A 30 1.57 5.59 -8.48
C SER A 30 1.68 5.98 -7.02
N ASP A 31 0.57 5.98 -6.27
CA ASP A 31 0.60 6.25 -4.83
C ASP A 31 1.44 5.22 -4.08
N VAL A 32 1.23 3.93 -4.36
CA VAL A 32 1.99 2.84 -3.72
C VAL A 32 3.48 2.96 -4.03
N ILE A 33 3.85 3.25 -5.28
CA ILE A 33 5.25 3.43 -5.69
C ILE A 33 5.86 4.65 -4.98
N ALA A 34 5.16 5.80 -4.96
CA ALA A 34 5.63 7.00 -4.28
C ALA A 34 5.84 6.75 -2.77
N ALA A 35 4.90 6.04 -2.14
CA ALA A 35 5.03 5.64 -0.75
C ALA A 35 6.22 4.71 -0.51
N ILE A 36 6.43 3.69 -1.36
CA ILE A 36 7.61 2.81 -1.28
C ILE A 36 8.89 3.65 -1.36
N GLN A 37 9.02 4.51 -2.38
CA GLN A 37 10.23 5.29 -2.61
C GLN A 37 10.54 6.23 -1.43
N ALA A 38 9.54 6.98 -0.96
CA ALA A 38 9.72 7.90 0.16
C ALA A 38 10.03 7.16 1.47
N MET A 39 9.27 6.11 1.79
CA MET A 39 9.45 5.38 3.06
C MET A 39 10.68 4.48 3.07
N ALA A 40 11.19 4.07 1.90
CA ALA A 40 12.39 3.25 1.79
C ALA A 40 13.66 4.07 2.00
N THR A 41 13.70 5.29 1.45
CA THR A 41 14.89 6.15 1.47
C THR A 41 14.95 7.03 2.72
N TYR A 42 13.81 7.40 3.30
CA TYR A 42 13.80 8.34 4.41
C TYR A 42 14.48 7.81 5.67
N LYS A 43 15.24 8.65 6.37
CA LYS A 43 16.01 8.24 7.55
C LYS A 43 15.18 7.67 8.71
N PHE A 44 13.99 8.20 8.97
CA PHE A 44 13.06 7.61 9.95
C PHE A 44 12.23 6.48 9.32
N TYR A 45 12.26 5.29 9.92
CA TYR A 45 11.54 4.12 9.41
C TYR A 45 10.03 4.13 9.64
N LYS A 46 9.54 5.01 10.52
CA LYS A 46 8.12 5.19 10.81
C LYS A 46 7.82 6.65 11.13
N LEU A 47 6.69 7.14 10.61
CA LEU A 47 6.16 8.48 10.87
C LEU A 47 4.63 8.44 10.90
N SER A 48 4.01 9.52 11.37
CA SER A 48 2.56 9.73 11.28
C SER A 48 2.08 9.87 9.84
N PHE A 49 0.76 9.78 9.63
CA PHE A 49 0.17 9.95 8.30
C PHE A 49 0.39 11.36 7.73
N GLU A 50 0.31 12.40 8.56
CA GLU A 50 0.57 13.78 8.17
C GLU A 50 2.02 13.99 7.74
N GLU A 51 2.97 13.45 8.51
CA GLU A 51 4.40 13.56 8.18
C GLU A 51 4.75 12.79 6.90
N TRP A 52 4.11 11.65 6.63
CA TRP A 52 4.26 10.97 5.35
C TRP A 52 3.62 11.74 4.20
N ALA A 53 2.44 12.33 4.41
CA ALA A 53 1.76 13.15 3.42
C ALA A 53 2.58 14.38 3.02
N ASP A 54 3.19 15.05 4.00
CA ASP A 54 4.13 16.16 3.81
C ASP A 54 5.32 15.75 2.94
N ARG A 55 5.86 14.53 3.12
CA ARG A 55 7.02 14.05 2.37
C ARG A 55 6.70 13.56 0.96
N MET A 56 5.51 12.98 0.77
CA MET A 56 5.12 12.38 -0.50
C MET A 56 4.37 13.35 -1.41
N SER A 57 3.69 14.33 -0.83
CA SER A 57 2.80 15.25 -1.56
C SER A 57 2.99 16.72 -1.19
N ALA A 58 3.93 17.06 -0.30
CA ALA A 58 4.10 18.41 0.23
C ALA A 58 2.81 19.01 0.82
N ASP A 59 1.90 18.14 1.31
CA ASP A 59 0.58 18.52 1.77
C ASP A 59 0.11 17.60 2.90
N LYS A 60 0.13 18.11 4.13
CA LYS A 60 -0.33 17.37 5.32
C LYS A 60 -1.82 17.04 5.28
N SER A 61 -2.63 17.80 4.55
CA SER A 61 -4.08 17.55 4.45
C SER A 61 -4.38 16.21 3.75
N GLN A 62 -3.43 15.68 2.96
CA GLN A 62 -3.51 14.38 2.31
C GLN A 62 -3.28 13.19 3.27
N ALA A 63 -3.13 13.41 4.57
CA ALA A 63 -2.96 12.34 5.56
C ALA A 63 -4.03 11.25 5.46
N GLY A 64 -5.29 11.63 5.18
CA GLY A 64 -6.40 10.69 4.99
C GLY A 64 -6.18 9.75 3.80
N LYS A 65 -5.76 10.30 2.65
CA LYS A 65 -5.43 9.54 1.44
C LYS A 65 -4.33 8.50 1.73
N TRP A 66 -3.22 8.96 2.31
CA TRP A 66 -2.08 8.09 2.59
C TRP A 66 -2.40 7.00 3.62
N LYS A 67 -3.21 7.31 4.64
CA LYS A 67 -3.72 6.31 5.58
C LYS A 67 -4.49 5.20 4.86
N VAL A 68 -5.34 5.54 3.88
CA VAL A 68 -6.07 4.54 3.08
C VAL A 68 -5.11 3.67 2.28
N VAL A 69 -4.15 4.26 1.56
CA VAL A 69 -3.12 3.51 0.82
C VAL A 69 -2.40 2.51 1.72
N PHE A 70 -1.97 2.93 2.91
CA PHE A 70 -1.25 2.05 3.83
C PHE A 70 -2.12 0.92 4.42
N LEU A 71 -3.42 1.16 4.57
CA LEU A 71 -4.35 0.15 5.08
C LEU A 71 -4.72 -0.88 4.00
N GLU A 72 -4.81 -0.45 2.75
CA GLU A 72 -5.21 -1.27 1.62
C GLU A 72 -4.08 -2.13 1.04
N HIS A 73 -2.83 -1.78 1.34
CA HIS A 73 -1.63 -2.46 0.84
C HIS A 73 -0.75 -3.02 1.98
N PRO A 74 -1.27 -3.97 2.78
CA PRO A 74 -0.54 -4.56 3.91
C PRO A 74 0.71 -5.37 3.52
N GLU A 75 0.81 -5.77 2.24
CA GLU A 75 2.00 -6.41 1.67
C GLU A 75 3.24 -5.51 1.73
N PHE A 76 3.07 -4.18 1.71
CA PHE A 76 4.18 -3.23 1.79
C PHE A 76 4.19 -2.46 3.11
N PHE A 77 3.01 -2.11 3.63
CA PHE A 77 2.89 -1.17 4.73
C PHE A 77 2.35 -1.82 5.99
N ARG A 78 2.86 -1.35 7.13
CA ARG A 78 2.38 -1.77 8.44
C ARG A 78 2.28 -0.62 9.40
N LEU A 79 1.15 -0.55 10.09
CA LEU A 79 0.93 0.40 11.17
C LEU A 79 1.62 -0.01 12.46
N ASP A 80 1.93 0.94 13.33
CA ASP A 80 2.33 0.66 14.71
C ASP A 80 1.15 0.16 15.55
N SER A 81 1.42 -0.28 16.79
CA SER A 81 0.39 -0.87 17.65
C SER A 81 -0.75 0.12 17.97
N ALA A 82 -0.43 1.42 18.06
CA ALA A 82 -1.41 2.48 18.25
C ALA A 82 -2.18 2.85 16.97
N ARG A 83 -1.78 2.32 15.81
CA ARG A 83 -2.35 2.60 14.48
C ARG A 83 -2.30 4.08 14.08
N VAL A 84 -1.29 4.81 14.55
CA VAL A 84 -1.10 6.24 14.27
C VAL A 84 0.13 6.53 13.41
N ARG A 85 1.05 5.56 13.29
CA ARG A 85 2.24 5.67 12.42
C ARG A 85 2.30 4.52 11.42
N ALA A 86 2.79 4.81 10.22
CA ALA A 86 3.03 3.83 9.17
C ALA A 86 4.52 3.66 8.90
N SER A 87 4.87 2.48 8.39
CA SER A 87 6.24 2.07 8.05
C SER A 87 6.22 0.99 6.98
N LEU A 88 7.30 0.84 6.21
CA LEU A 88 7.48 -0.33 5.36
C LEU A 88 7.68 -1.59 6.20
N VAL A 89 7.03 -2.68 5.82
CA VAL A 89 7.18 -4.00 6.43
C VAL A 89 8.64 -4.47 6.35
N TRP A 90 9.27 -4.30 5.19
CA TRP A 90 10.67 -4.73 4.97
C TRP A 90 11.63 -4.00 5.91
N ARG A 91 11.47 -2.68 6.08
CA ARG A 91 12.34 -1.92 6.99
C ARG A 91 12.29 -2.44 8.42
N ARG A 92 11.17 -3.03 8.88
CA ARG A 92 11.05 -3.61 10.23
C ARG A 92 11.87 -4.87 10.46
N GLN A 93 12.40 -5.49 9.40
CA GLN A 93 13.27 -6.66 9.52
C GLN A 93 14.70 -6.29 9.95
N PHE A 94 15.13 -5.04 9.73
CA PHE A 94 16.47 -4.59 10.11
C PHE A 94 16.53 -4.09 11.56
N PRO A 95 17.60 -4.34 12.31
CA PRO A 95 17.72 -3.84 13.68
C PRO A 95 17.69 -2.30 13.74
N LYS A 96 17.21 -1.75 14.86
CA LYS A 96 17.21 -0.31 15.13
C LYS A 96 18.62 0.16 15.52
N ARG A 97 19.47 0.39 14.53
CA ARG A 97 20.87 0.81 14.71
C ARG A 97 21.32 1.87 13.70
N TYR A 98 20.39 2.55 13.05
CA TYR A 98 20.74 3.61 12.11
C TYR A 98 20.62 4.96 12.80
N ASP A 99 21.73 5.66 12.97
CA ASP A 99 21.72 7.02 13.47
C ASP A 99 21.19 7.96 12.38
N VAL A 100 20.13 8.70 12.66
CA VAL A 100 19.48 9.59 11.66
C VAL A 100 20.14 10.96 11.54
N ASP A 101 21.02 11.32 12.46
CA ASP A 101 21.72 12.60 12.44
C ASP A 101 23.08 12.43 11.78
N GLU A 102 23.80 11.35 12.10
CA GLU A 102 25.07 10.99 11.47
C GLU A 102 24.90 10.17 10.17
N GLU A 103 23.67 9.71 9.88
CA GLU A 103 23.31 8.92 8.70
C GLU A 103 24.15 7.64 8.50
N ARG A 104 24.59 7.02 9.60
CA ARG A 104 25.39 5.77 9.59
C ARG A 104 24.79 4.67 10.45
N VAL A 105 25.24 3.44 10.20
CA VAL A 105 24.88 2.27 11.01
C VAL A 105 25.82 2.14 12.20
N LEU A 106 25.25 2.13 13.40
CA LEU A 106 25.93 1.88 14.66
C LEU A 106 26.17 0.38 14.86
N THR A 107 27.31 0.06 15.45
CA THR A 107 27.56 -1.25 16.03
C THR A 107 26.66 -1.48 17.24
N ALA A 108 26.53 -2.74 17.66
CA ALA A 108 25.77 -3.08 18.87
C ALA A 108 26.42 -2.51 20.15
N ALA A 109 27.73 -2.28 20.16
CA ALA A 109 28.43 -1.67 21.30
C ALA A 109 28.11 -0.17 21.39
N GLU A 110 28.24 0.56 20.29
CA GLU A 110 27.91 2.00 20.22
C GLU A 110 26.45 2.25 20.62
N TYR A 111 25.50 1.48 20.08
CA TYR A 111 24.09 1.66 20.43
C TYR A 111 23.79 1.49 21.92
N ARG A 112 24.49 0.57 22.60
CA ARG A 112 24.26 0.25 24.02
C ARG A 112 24.72 1.36 24.97
N ILE A 113 25.70 2.16 24.56
CA ILE A 113 26.24 3.25 25.37
C ILE A 113 25.57 4.60 25.07
N LEU A 114 24.66 4.65 24.08
CA LEU A 114 23.97 5.89 23.75
C LEU A 114 23.02 6.34 24.88
N PRO A 115 22.98 7.64 25.20
CA PRO A 115 21.94 8.23 26.03
C PRO A 115 20.53 7.97 25.46
N LEU A 116 19.52 7.87 26.33
CA LEU A 116 18.13 7.59 25.94
C LEU A 116 17.58 8.58 24.90
N GLU A 117 17.96 9.86 25.00
CA GLU A 117 17.56 10.90 24.06
C GLU A 117 18.11 10.64 22.64
N GLN A 118 19.36 10.20 22.54
CA GLN A 118 19.97 9.83 21.26
C GLN A 118 19.39 8.53 20.72
N GLN A 119 19.08 7.55 21.58
CA GLN A 119 18.39 6.32 21.17
C GLN A 119 17.02 6.58 20.52
N ALA A 120 16.32 7.65 20.92
CA ALA A 120 15.06 8.05 20.30
C ALA A 120 15.24 8.47 18.83
N ARG A 121 16.43 8.97 18.48
CA ARG A 121 16.84 9.34 17.13
C ARG A 121 17.48 8.17 16.36
N VAL A 122 17.57 6.98 16.95
CA VAL A 122 18.00 5.78 16.23
C VAL A 122 16.83 5.09 15.53
N SER A 123 17.00 4.88 14.23
CA SER A 123 16.05 4.30 13.30
C SER A 123 16.54 2.93 12.78
N ARG A 124 15.84 2.40 11.77
CA ARG A 124 16.25 1.24 10.99
C ARG A 124 16.84 1.73 9.67
N VAL A 125 17.81 1.00 9.13
CA VAL A 125 18.52 1.41 7.91
C VAL A 125 17.53 1.70 6.75
N PRO A 126 17.77 2.75 5.95
CA PRO A 126 17.12 2.90 4.65
C PRO A 126 17.38 1.68 3.76
N LEU A 127 16.48 1.42 2.83
CA LEU A 127 16.62 0.28 1.92
C LEU A 127 17.63 0.57 0.81
N SER A 128 18.29 -0.47 0.31
CA SER A 128 19.19 -0.35 -0.84
C SER A 128 18.40 -0.10 -2.13
N PRO A 129 19.03 0.42 -3.20
CA PRO A 129 18.37 0.56 -4.50
C PRO A 129 17.79 -0.75 -5.04
N SER A 130 18.45 -1.89 -4.80
CA SER A 130 17.95 -3.21 -5.20
C SER A 130 16.70 -3.63 -4.43
N ASP A 131 16.64 -3.36 -3.12
CA ASP A 131 15.45 -3.63 -2.30
C ASP A 131 14.26 -2.78 -2.75
N ILE A 132 14.51 -1.49 -3.06
CA ILE A 132 13.50 -0.57 -3.57
C ILE A 132 12.97 -1.08 -4.91
N LYS A 133 13.85 -1.49 -5.82
CA LYS A 133 13.46 -2.08 -7.10
C LYS A 133 12.58 -3.32 -6.90
N ALA A 134 12.98 -4.22 -6.01
CA ALA A 134 12.21 -5.44 -5.72
C ALA A 134 10.79 -5.12 -5.21
N LEU A 135 10.65 -4.12 -4.33
CA LEU A 135 9.34 -3.65 -3.86
C LEU A 135 8.49 -3.05 -4.98
N VAL A 136 9.08 -2.19 -5.82
CA VAL A 136 8.38 -1.57 -6.95
C VAL A 136 7.96 -2.61 -7.98
N ASP A 137 8.84 -3.53 -8.36
CA ASP A 137 8.52 -4.63 -9.27
C ASP A 137 7.37 -5.48 -8.71
N THR A 138 7.38 -5.74 -7.40
CA THR A 138 6.30 -6.47 -6.73
C THR A 138 4.97 -5.71 -6.81
N ALA A 139 4.96 -4.39 -6.59
CA ALA A 139 3.76 -3.56 -6.70
C ALA A 139 3.19 -3.55 -8.12
N VAL A 140 4.06 -3.42 -9.13
CA VAL A 140 3.68 -3.50 -10.56
C VAL A 140 3.08 -4.86 -10.87
N ASN A 141 3.73 -5.95 -10.46
CA ASN A 141 3.25 -7.30 -10.72
C ASN A 141 1.88 -7.58 -10.08
N LEU A 142 1.67 -7.13 -8.83
CA LEU A 142 0.38 -7.28 -8.15
C LEU A 142 -0.72 -6.45 -8.82
N HIS A 143 -0.41 -5.24 -9.28
CA HIS A 143 -1.35 -4.41 -10.04
C HIS A 143 -1.71 -5.06 -11.40
N SER A 144 -0.72 -5.56 -12.14
CA SER A 144 -0.95 -6.27 -13.42
C SER A 144 -1.86 -7.48 -13.25
N ARG A 145 -1.61 -8.31 -12.23
CA ARG A 145 -2.49 -9.46 -11.91
C ARG A 145 -3.91 -9.02 -11.55
N ALA A 146 -4.07 -7.88 -10.87
CA ALA A 146 -5.38 -7.34 -10.57
C ALA A 146 -6.13 -6.93 -11.86
N LEU A 147 -5.44 -6.29 -12.81
CA LEU A 147 -6.01 -5.93 -14.11
C LEU A 147 -6.42 -7.16 -14.92
N GLU A 148 -5.58 -8.20 -14.97
CA GLU A 148 -5.87 -9.48 -15.62
C GLU A 148 -7.13 -10.12 -15.03
N HIS A 149 -7.19 -10.23 -13.70
CA HIS A 149 -8.37 -10.78 -13.01
C HIS A 149 -9.66 -9.98 -13.31
N ARG A 150 -9.57 -8.66 -13.54
CA ARG A 150 -10.71 -7.83 -13.94
C ARG A 150 -11.12 -8.06 -15.40
N LYS A 151 -10.17 -8.31 -16.30
CA LYS A 151 -10.45 -8.66 -17.70
C LYS A 151 -11.13 -10.02 -17.81
N ASP A 152 -10.66 -11.00 -17.03
CA ASP A 152 -11.25 -12.34 -16.96
C ASP A 152 -12.70 -12.31 -16.46
N LYS A 153 -13.11 -11.34 -15.65
CA LYS A 153 -14.53 -11.20 -15.27
C LYS A 153 -15.42 -10.66 -16.39
N ARG A 154 -14.85 -10.18 -17.51
CA ARG A 154 -15.58 -9.52 -18.61
C ARG A 154 -15.57 -10.30 -19.94
N TRP A 155 -14.88 -11.45 -20.02
CA TRP A 155 -14.85 -12.24 -21.27
C TRP A 155 -16.25 -12.68 -21.72
N TRP A 156 -17.17 -12.93 -20.78
CA TRP A 156 -18.54 -13.32 -21.08
C TRP A 156 -19.34 -12.23 -21.81
N VAL A 157 -18.98 -10.94 -21.66
CA VAL A 157 -19.63 -9.83 -22.37
C VAL A 157 -19.27 -9.87 -23.87
N ALA A 158 -18.03 -10.24 -24.20
CA ALA A 158 -17.62 -10.45 -25.59
C ALA A 158 -18.32 -11.68 -26.19
N LEU A 159 -18.46 -12.77 -25.43
CA LEU A 159 -19.21 -13.94 -25.88
C LEU A 159 -20.71 -13.68 -26.06
N ALA A 160 -21.33 -12.90 -25.16
CA ALA A 160 -22.74 -12.53 -25.26
C ALA A 160 -23.02 -11.64 -26.49
N GLY A 161 -22.12 -10.72 -26.83
CA GLY A 161 -22.21 -9.91 -28.05
C GLY A 161 -22.12 -10.74 -29.34
N ALA A 162 -21.24 -11.73 -29.38
CA ALA A 162 -21.12 -12.66 -30.51
C ALA A 162 -22.37 -13.54 -30.67
N ALA A 163 -22.92 -14.05 -29.57
CA ALA A 163 -24.15 -14.84 -29.58
C ALA A 163 -25.38 -14.02 -29.99
N GLY A 164 -25.48 -12.76 -29.54
CA GLY A 164 -26.55 -11.84 -29.96
C GLY A 164 -26.50 -11.50 -31.45
N GLY A 165 -25.30 -11.34 -32.03
CA GLY A 165 -25.13 -11.12 -33.47
C GLY A 165 -25.57 -12.29 -34.33
N LEU A 166 -25.35 -13.53 -33.87
CA LEU A 166 -25.82 -14.75 -34.55
C LEU A 166 -27.33 -14.96 -34.44
N LEU A 167 -27.94 -14.61 -33.29
CA LEU A 167 -29.39 -14.68 -33.14
C LEU A 167 -30.12 -13.58 -33.93
N GLY A 168 -29.54 -12.38 -34.01
CA GLY A 168 -30.07 -11.27 -34.79
C GLY A 168 -30.02 -11.53 -36.30
N SER A 169 -28.97 -12.20 -36.81
CA SER A 169 -28.88 -12.53 -38.24
C SER A 169 -29.92 -13.56 -38.67
N VAL A 170 -30.24 -14.55 -37.82
CA VAL A 170 -31.25 -15.58 -38.11
C VAL A 170 -32.67 -15.00 -38.12
N ILE A 171 -32.99 -14.10 -37.19
CA ILE A 171 -34.30 -13.43 -37.15
C ILE A 171 -34.45 -12.45 -38.32
N GLY A 172 -33.38 -11.72 -38.67
CA GLY A 172 -33.37 -10.81 -39.81
C GLY A 172 -33.59 -11.51 -41.16
N THR A 173 -33.11 -12.76 -41.32
CA THR A 173 -33.35 -13.58 -42.51
C THR A 173 -34.73 -14.24 -42.57
N LEU A 174 -35.49 -14.26 -41.46
CA LEU A 174 -36.83 -14.87 -41.39
C LEU A 174 -37.97 -13.84 -41.51
N VAL A 175 -37.67 -12.56 -41.34
CA VAL A 175 -38.66 -11.46 -41.34
C VAL A 175 -38.48 -10.52 -42.55
N GLY A 176 -37.32 -10.54 -43.23
CA GLY A 176 -37.08 -9.85 -44.50
C GLY A 176 -37.19 -10.79 -45.68
#